data_AF-A0A923YNK0-F1
#
_entry.id   AF-A0A923YNK0-F1
#
_cell.length_a   1.000
_cell.length_b   1.000
_cell.length_c   1.000
_cell.angle_alpha   90.00
_cell.angle_beta   90.00
_cell.angle_gamma   90.00
#
_symmetry.space_group_name_H-M   'P 1'
#
loop_
_entity.id
_entity.type
_entity.pdbx_description
1 polymer ?
#
loop_
_entity_poly.entity_id
_entity_poly.type
_entity_poly.pdbx_seq_one_letter_code
_entity_poly.pdbx_strand_id
1 'polypeptide(L)'
;MAEAAYSMDSRAAIEDLLRDEVAMSEQFRAGAGPILRHLLRNDDRAMFSDEVIARVRGILRDLATQLLTATQEGASEPGRVPEQAIEELVISFVEIPALLSHIHALTLEWQLADQLATRIAL
;
A
#
# COMPACT_ATOMS: atom_id res chain seq x y z
N MET A 1 -11.50 -45.45 -7.89
CA MET A 1 -10.38 -45.06 -7.01
C MET A 1 -9.29 -44.25 -7.72
N ALA A 2 -9.02 -44.44 -9.03
CA ALA A 2 -8.04 -43.64 -9.76
C ALA A 2 -8.46 -42.16 -10.02
N GLU A 3 -9.75 -41.90 -10.23
CA GLU A 3 -10.28 -40.56 -10.54
C GLU A 3 -10.22 -39.58 -9.36
N ALA A 4 -10.45 -40.08 -8.14
CA ALA A 4 -10.30 -39.28 -6.91
C ALA A 4 -8.83 -38.93 -6.62
N ALA A 5 -7.89 -39.82 -6.97
CA ALA A 5 -6.46 -39.58 -6.82
C ALA A 5 -5.95 -38.53 -7.83
N TYR A 6 -6.41 -38.57 -9.08
CA TYR A 6 -6.06 -37.60 -10.12
C TYR A 6 -6.60 -36.19 -9.81
N SER A 7 -7.80 -36.10 -9.21
CA SER A 7 -8.40 -34.83 -8.78
C SER A 7 -7.68 -34.22 -7.56
N MET A 8 -7.19 -35.04 -6.62
CA MET A 8 -6.39 -34.57 -5.48
C MET A 8 -5.00 -34.08 -5.92
N ASP A 9 -4.37 -34.78 -6.86
CA ASP A 9 -3.05 -34.42 -7.41
C ASP A 9 -3.11 -33.09 -8.20
N SER A 10 -4.15 -32.91 -9.00
CA SER A 10 -4.40 -31.65 -9.73
C SER A 10 -4.70 -30.48 -8.78
N ARG A 11 -5.39 -30.72 -7.67
CA ARG A 11 -5.66 -29.70 -6.64
C ARG A 11 -4.39 -29.27 -5.90
N ALA A 12 -3.53 -30.22 -5.55
CA ALA A 12 -2.24 -29.93 -4.92
C ALA A 12 -1.32 -29.13 -5.85
N ALA A 13 -1.28 -29.49 -7.14
CA ALA A 13 -0.51 -28.76 -8.15
C ALA A 13 -0.99 -27.30 -8.33
N ILE A 14 -2.30 -27.06 -8.27
CA ILE A 14 -2.86 -25.70 -8.30
C ILE A 14 -2.50 -24.91 -7.03
N GLU A 15 -2.55 -25.56 -5.87
CA GLU A 15 -2.23 -24.90 -4.59
C GLU A 15 -0.74 -24.50 -4.50
N ASP A 16 0.16 -25.34 -4.99
CA ASP A 16 1.59 -25.02 -5.08
C ASP A 16 1.87 -23.90 -6.08
N LEU A 17 1.22 -23.90 -7.25
CA LEU A 17 1.34 -22.81 -8.22
C LEU A 17 0.88 -21.46 -7.64
N LEU A 18 -0.25 -21.45 -6.92
CA LEU A 18 -0.74 -20.24 -6.26
C LEU A 18 0.19 -19.78 -5.14
N ARG A 19 0.79 -20.71 -4.38
CA ARG A 19 1.76 -20.39 -3.32
C ARG A 19 3.04 -19.76 -3.90
N ASP A 20 3.52 -20.29 -5.01
CA ASP A 20 4.68 -19.76 -5.73
C ASP A 20 4.39 -18.36 -6.30
N GLU A 21 3.21 -18.14 -6.85
CA GLU A 21 2.78 -16.84 -7.37
C GLU A 21 2.67 -15.78 -6.26
N VAL A 22 2.18 -16.18 -5.07
CA VAL A 22 2.18 -15.33 -3.87
C VAL A 22 3.60 -15.02 -3.41
N ALA A 23 4.48 -16.03 -3.31
CA ALA A 23 5.86 -15.85 -2.87
C ALA A 23 6.66 -14.95 -3.82
N MET A 24 6.49 -15.11 -5.13
CA MET A 24 7.07 -14.25 -6.15
C MET A 24 6.57 -12.81 -6.02
N SER A 25 5.26 -12.64 -5.80
CA SER A 25 4.66 -11.31 -5.59
C SER A 25 5.18 -10.64 -4.31
N GLU A 26 5.41 -11.38 -3.23
CA GLU A 26 6.02 -10.87 -2.01
C GLU A 26 7.48 -10.42 -2.22
N GLN A 27 8.26 -11.19 -2.99
CA GLN A 27 9.64 -10.83 -3.34
C GLN A 27 9.71 -9.55 -4.17
N PHE A 28 8.81 -9.38 -5.14
CA PHE A 28 8.71 -8.16 -5.92
C PHE A 28 8.30 -6.95 -5.06
N ARG A 29 7.36 -7.14 -4.13
CA ARG A 29 6.91 -6.14 -3.15
C ARG A 29 8.05 -5.66 -2.24
N ALA A 30 8.98 -6.54 -1.86
CA ALA A 30 10.16 -6.17 -1.07
C ALA A 30 11.13 -5.23 -1.82
N GLY A 31 11.15 -5.29 -3.16
CA GLY A 31 11.99 -4.45 -4.02
C GLY A 31 11.41 -3.07 -4.37
N ALA A 32 10.12 -2.84 -4.10
CA ALA A 32 9.43 -1.60 -4.49
C ALA A 32 9.77 -0.39 -3.60
N GLY A 33 10.23 -0.62 -2.36
CA GLY A 33 10.51 0.44 -1.38
C GLY A 33 11.49 1.52 -1.87
N PRO A 34 12.67 1.15 -2.43
CA PRO A 34 13.61 2.11 -3.00
C PRO A 34 13.06 2.91 -4.20
N ILE A 35 12.26 2.29 -5.07
CA ILE A 35 11.65 2.94 -6.25
C ILE A 35 10.59 3.93 -5.82
N LEU A 36 9.70 3.55 -4.90
CA LEU A 36 8.69 4.44 -4.32
C LEU A 36 9.33 5.63 -3.62
N ARG A 37 10.39 5.40 -2.84
CA ARG A 37 11.15 6.47 -2.21
C ARG A 37 11.74 7.43 -3.26
N HIS A 38 12.28 6.90 -4.35
CA HIS A 38 12.84 7.71 -5.42
C HIS A 38 11.76 8.54 -6.15
N LEU A 39 10.61 7.95 -6.48
CA LEU A 39 9.47 8.60 -7.15
C LEU A 39 8.73 9.59 -6.24
N LEU A 40 8.67 9.35 -4.94
CA LEU A 40 8.11 10.30 -3.98
C LEU A 40 9.00 11.53 -3.81
N ARG A 41 10.33 11.36 -3.94
CA ARG A 41 11.33 12.43 -3.83
C ARG A 41 11.57 13.19 -5.15
N ASN A 42 11.45 12.52 -6.31
CA ASN A 42 11.70 13.12 -7.61
C ASN A 42 10.38 13.17 -8.40
N ASP A 43 9.90 14.39 -8.67
CA ASP A 43 8.62 14.69 -9.33
C ASP A 43 8.56 14.33 -10.83
N ASP A 44 9.38 13.39 -11.30
CA ASP A 44 9.42 12.98 -12.71
C ASP A 44 8.31 11.96 -13.02
N ARG A 45 7.26 12.50 -13.63
CA ARG A 45 6.00 11.86 -14.01
C ARG A 45 6.18 10.68 -14.97
N ALA A 46 5.98 9.47 -14.47
CA ALA A 46 5.67 8.29 -15.29
C ALA A 46 4.16 8.00 -15.19
N MET A 47 3.42 8.25 -16.29
CA MET A 47 1.96 8.30 -16.43
C MET A 47 1.14 7.05 -16.03
N PHE A 48 1.75 6.03 -15.41
CA PHE A 48 1.06 4.87 -14.84
C PHE A 48 1.24 4.73 -13.31
N SER A 49 2.09 5.56 -12.68
CA SER A 49 2.35 5.53 -11.24
C SER A 49 1.68 6.67 -10.46
N ASP A 50 1.07 7.65 -11.15
CA ASP A 50 0.54 8.87 -10.51
C ASP A 50 -0.61 8.59 -9.55
N GLU A 51 -1.52 7.66 -9.85
CA GLU A 51 -2.62 7.35 -8.93
C GLU A 51 -2.10 6.68 -7.64
N VAL A 52 -1.20 5.71 -7.79
CA VAL A 52 -0.58 5.02 -6.64
C VAL A 52 0.22 6.01 -5.80
N ILE A 53 1.03 6.86 -6.43
CA ILE A 53 1.81 7.88 -5.74
C ILE A 53 0.92 8.92 -5.08
N ALA A 54 -0.12 9.40 -5.76
CA ALA A 54 -1.08 10.36 -5.21
C ALA A 54 -1.82 9.76 -4.01
N ARG A 55 -2.21 8.49 -4.08
CA ARG A 55 -2.86 7.77 -2.98
C ARG A 55 -1.90 7.56 -1.81
N VAL A 56 -0.67 7.13 -2.05
CA VAL A 56 0.36 7.00 -1.02
C VAL A 56 0.60 8.35 -0.34
N ARG A 57 0.76 9.44 -1.10
CA ARG A 57 0.89 10.81 -0.56
C ARG A 57 -0.34 11.22 0.26
N GLY A 58 -1.54 10.88 -0.21
CA GLY A 58 -2.79 11.12 0.49
C GLY A 58 -2.88 10.38 1.84
N ILE A 59 -2.55 9.09 1.86
CA ILE A 59 -2.53 8.26 3.08
C ILE A 59 -1.51 8.80 4.09
N LEU A 60 -0.30 9.17 3.63
CA LEU A 60 0.72 9.75 4.50
C LEU A 60 0.27 11.07 5.12
N ARG A 61 -0.39 11.94 4.35
CA ARG A 61 -0.93 13.21 4.84
C ARG A 61 -2.06 13.01 5.85
N ASP A 62 -2.95 12.06 5.59
CA ASP A 62 -4.04 11.71 6.51
C ASP A 62 -3.49 11.16 7.83
N LEU A 63 -2.54 10.22 7.78
CA LEU A 63 -1.84 9.71 8.96
C LEU A 63 -1.15 10.83 9.76
N ALA A 64 -0.45 11.75 9.08
CA ALA A 64 0.20 12.88 9.73
C ALA A 64 -0.82 13.79 10.42
N THR A 65 -1.94 14.06 9.76
CA THR A 65 -3.03 14.87 10.31
C THR A 65 -3.61 14.21 11.56
N GLN A 66 -3.96 12.92 11.50
CA GLN A 66 -4.53 12.18 12.63
C GLN A 66 -3.57 12.15 13.82
N LEU A 67 -2.29 11.89 13.60
CA LEU A 67 -1.29 11.85 14.67
C LEU A 67 -1.09 13.23 15.32
N LEU A 68 -1.00 14.30 14.53
CA LEU A 68 -0.87 15.65 15.06
C LEU A 68 -2.13 16.09 15.80
N THR A 69 -3.32 15.76 15.29
CA THR A 69 -4.58 16.00 16.02
C THR A 69 -4.63 15.24 17.33
N ALA A 70 -4.20 13.97 17.35
CA ALA A 70 -4.14 13.17 18.57
C ALA A 70 -3.21 13.78 19.64
N THR A 71 -2.11 14.44 19.24
CA THR A 71 -1.25 15.15 20.22
C THR A 71 -1.91 16.34 20.90
N GLN A 72 -3.00 16.86 20.33
CA GLN A 72 -3.76 17.98 20.88
C GLN A 72 -4.98 17.52 21.70
N GLU A 73 -5.27 16.22 21.72
CA GLU A 73 -6.33 15.65 22.54
C GLU A 73 -5.99 15.86 24.02
N GLY A 74 -6.73 16.75 24.69
CA GLY A 74 -6.50 17.13 26.10
C GLY A 74 -5.90 18.52 26.31
N ALA A 75 -5.56 19.25 25.24
CA ALA A 75 -5.25 20.67 25.34
C ALA A 75 -6.50 21.48 25.72
N SER A 76 -6.35 22.46 26.62
CA SER A 76 -7.45 23.37 26.99
C SER A 76 -8.00 24.17 25.81
N GLU A 77 -7.18 24.43 24.80
CA GLU A 77 -7.57 25.02 23.52
C GLU A 77 -6.92 24.22 22.37
N PRO A 78 -7.63 23.23 21.80
CA PRO A 78 -7.16 22.53 20.61
C PRO A 78 -7.12 23.51 19.44
N GLY A 79 -5.92 23.83 18.97
CA GLY A 79 -5.71 24.67 17.79
C GLY A 79 -5.88 23.89 16.49
N ARG A 80 -5.97 24.59 15.36
CA ARG A 80 -5.83 23.94 14.05
C ARG A 80 -4.39 23.46 13.87
N VAL A 81 -4.20 22.22 13.45
CA VAL A 81 -2.88 21.70 13.05
C VAL A 81 -2.37 22.52 11.85
N PRO A 82 -1.19 23.16 11.94
CA PRO A 82 -0.64 23.94 10.84
C PRO A 82 -0.21 23.03 9.69
N GLU A 83 -0.50 23.45 8.45
CA GLU A 83 -0.18 22.68 7.24
C GLU A 83 1.30 22.31 7.15
N GLN A 84 2.18 23.24 7.54
CA GLN A 84 3.62 23.02 7.54
C GLN A 84 4.04 21.84 8.44
N ALA A 85 3.39 21.64 9.59
CA ALA A 85 3.71 20.52 10.48
C ALA A 85 3.27 19.17 9.86
N ILE A 86 2.17 19.17 9.10
CA ILE A 86 1.73 17.98 8.36
C ILE A 86 2.77 17.62 7.29
N GLU A 87 3.22 18.59 6.51
CA GLU A 87 4.25 18.38 5.47
C GLU A 87 5.58 17.88 6.05
N GLU A 88 6.06 18.47 7.14
CA GLU A 88 7.29 18.04 7.84
C GLU A 88 7.19 16.59 8.35
N LEU A 89 6.03 16.20 8.88
CA LEU A 89 5.78 14.84 9.34
C LEU A 89 5.67 13.85 8.16
N VAL A 90 5.05 14.25 7.06
CA VAL A 90 5.00 13.44 5.81
C VAL A 90 6.41 13.17 5.28
N ILE A 91 7.28 14.18 5.25
CA ILE A 91 8.69 14.01 4.85
C ILE A 91 9.38 12.98 5.75
N SER A 92 9.12 13.05 7.07
CA SER A 92 9.67 12.10 8.03
C SER A 92 9.18 10.66 7.79
N PHE A 93 7.92 10.46 7.40
CA PHE A 93 7.39 9.13 7.08
C PHE A 93 8.01 8.49 5.83
N VAL A 94 8.40 9.29 4.83
CA VAL A 94 9.06 8.79 3.61
C VAL A 94 10.40 8.12 3.92
N GLU A 95 11.05 8.50 5.03
CA GLU A 95 12.29 7.86 5.47
C GLU A 95 12.08 6.49 6.11
N ILE A 96 10.84 6.09 6.43
CA ILE A 96 10.50 4.81 7.07
C ILE A 96 10.14 3.77 5.99
N PRO A 97 11.06 2.86 5.60
CA PRO A 97 10.80 1.95 4.47
C PRO A 97 9.64 1.00 4.73
N ALA A 98 9.52 0.48 5.97
CA ALA A 98 8.46 -0.45 6.34
C ALA A 98 7.05 0.17 6.19
N LEU A 99 6.92 1.46 6.53
CA LEU A 99 5.66 2.21 6.39
C LEU A 99 5.31 2.40 4.91
N LEU A 100 6.28 2.80 4.09
CA LEU A 100 6.08 2.95 2.64
C LEU A 100 5.69 1.63 1.97
N SER A 101 6.37 0.53 2.31
CA SER A 101 6.05 -0.80 1.79
C SER A 101 4.64 -1.24 2.17
N HIS A 102 4.19 -0.94 3.40
CA HIS A 102 2.85 -1.27 3.85
C HIS A 102 1.78 -0.45 3.12
N ILE A 103 1.95 0.87 3.04
CA ILE A 103 0.99 1.76 2.37
C ILE A 103 0.88 1.45 0.87
N HIS A 104 2.00 1.09 0.24
CA HIS A 104 1.99 0.64 -1.13
C HIS A 104 1.20 -0.67 -1.31
N ALA A 105 1.41 -1.65 -0.42
CA ALA A 105 0.63 -2.89 -0.44
C ALA A 105 -0.87 -2.62 -0.30
N LEU A 106 -1.28 -1.78 0.66
CA LEU A 106 -2.68 -1.37 0.84
C LEU A 106 -3.26 -0.70 -0.42
N THR A 107 -2.44 0.11 -1.11
CA THR A 107 -2.87 0.75 -2.36
C THR A 107 -3.12 -0.27 -3.47
N LEU A 108 -2.25 -1.28 -3.61
CA LEU A 108 -2.42 -2.35 -4.59
C LEU A 108 -3.62 -3.24 -4.25
N GLU A 109 -3.79 -3.60 -2.97
CA GLU A 109 -4.94 -4.37 -2.49
C GLU A 109 -6.25 -3.67 -2.82
N TRP A 110 -6.32 -2.36 -2.58
CA TRP A 110 -7.49 -1.56 -2.95
C TRP A 110 -7.74 -1.59 -4.47
N GLN A 111 -6.71 -1.42 -5.30
CA GLN A 111 -6.86 -1.46 -6.76
C GLN A 111 -7.36 -2.83 -7.25
N LEU A 112 -6.86 -3.92 -6.66
CA LEU A 112 -7.31 -5.28 -6.96
C LEU A 112 -8.77 -5.48 -6.54
N ALA A 113 -9.15 -5.01 -5.34
CA ALA A 113 -10.52 -5.08 -4.87
C ALA A 113 -11.49 -4.30 -5.78
N ASP A 114 -11.10 -3.11 -6.22
CA ASP A 114 -11.89 -2.27 -7.13
C ASP A 114 -12.09 -2.92 -8.51
N GLN A 115 -11.02 -3.51 -9.07
CA GLN A 115 -11.10 -4.28 -10.31
C GLN A 115 -11.99 -5.52 -10.17
N LEU A 116 -11.89 -6.24 -9.05
CA LEU A 116 -12.74 -7.39 -8.77
C LEU A 116 -14.20 -6.96 -8.66
N ALA A 117 -14.50 -5.90 -7.90
CA ALA A 117 -15.84 -5.35 -7.75
C ALA A 117 -16.46 -4.97 -9.12
N THR A 118 -15.67 -4.32 -9.98
CA THR A 118 -16.08 -3.96 -11.34
C THR A 118 -16.38 -5.20 -12.20
N ARG A 119 -15.58 -6.26 -12.07
CA ARG A 119 -15.76 -7.51 -12.83
C ARG A 119 -16.96 -8.33 -12.37
N ILE A 120 -17.28 -8.31 -11.08
CA ILE A 120 -18.39 -9.07 -10.51
C ILE A 120 -19.72 -8.29 -10.51
N ALA A 121 -19.72 -7.03 -10.97
CA ALA A 121 -20.88 -6.17 -11.10
C ALA A 121 -21.76 -6.12 -9.84
N LEU A 122 -21.19 -5.65 -8.74
CA LEU A 122 -21.96 -5.08 -7.62
C LEU A 122 -22.35 -3.64 -7.92
#